data_AF-A0ABD4V5T2-F1
#
_entry.id   AF-A0ABD4V5T2-F1
#
_cell.length_a   1.000
_cell.length_b   1.000
_cell.length_c   1.000
_cell.angle_alpha   90.00
_cell.angle_beta   90.00
_cell.angle_gamma   90.00
#
_symmetry.space_group_name_H-M   'P 1'
#
loop_
_entity.id
_entity.type
_entity.pdbx_description
1 polymer ?
#
loop_
_entity_poly.entity_id
_entity_poly.type
_entity_poly.pdbx_seq_one_letter_code
_entity_poly.pdbx_strand_id
1 'polypeptide(L)'
;MSDATTEGEGDGGSGHGTEAARGLLLGFVAALGDAGAAVSASVPSVERLADLPALVRSGRIARRGEAGGHTYLVHGAGCRLTIPAGIDVDVDFTADGAEIFDFWRLRAYGRSLPTPVDPSEKDLRAAVDGLTGLLTEVRPGWFNAPESRRGADEGPRRDERRP
;
A
#
# COMPACT_ATOMS: atom_id res chain seq x y z
N MET A 1 -38.93 10.62 -46.46
CA MET A 1 -37.73 9.78 -46.35
C MET A 1 -37.00 10.25 -45.12
N SER A 2 -37.25 9.56 -44.02
CA SER A 2 -36.56 9.76 -42.74
C SER A 2 -35.21 9.07 -42.86
N ASP A 3 -34.13 9.74 -42.47
CA ASP A 3 -32.88 9.06 -42.19
C ASP A 3 -32.62 9.17 -40.68
N ALA A 4 -32.52 8.00 -40.08
CA ALA A 4 -32.30 7.80 -38.66
C ALA A 4 -30.95 7.09 -38.49
N THR A 5 -30.14 7.66 -37.60
CA THR A 5 -29.23 6.99 -36.66
C THR A 5 -28.23 5.98 -37.19
N THR A 6 -26.94 6.23 -36.94
CA THR A 6 -26.08 5.24 -36.27
C THR A 6 -24.97 6.00 -35.54
N GLU A 7 -25.07 6.00 -34.21
CA GLU A 7 -23.96 6.25 -33.29
C GLU A 7 -23.00 5.06 -33.34
N GLY A 8 -21.71 5.34 -33.22
CA GLY A 8 -20.66 4.33 -33.12
C GLY A 8 -19.60 4.79 -32.11
N GLU A 9 -19.77 4.33 -30.88
CA GLU A 9 -18.90 4.49 -29.72
C GLU A 9 -17.84 3.36 -29.69
N GLY A 10 -16.68 3.62 -29.08
CA GLY A 10 -15.62 2.61 -28.79
C GLY A 10 -14.38 3.30 -28.24
N ASP A 11 -14.31 3.57 -26.93
CA ASP A 11 -13.82 2.66 -25.87
C ASP A 11 -12.40 2.08 -26.12
N GLY A 12 -11.42 2.97 -26.31
CA GLY A 12 -10.00 2.62 -26.34
C GLY A 12 -9.20 3.04 -25.09
N GLY A 13 -9.83 3.73 -24.13
CA GLY A 13 -9.15 4.33 -22.98
C GLY A 13 -9.12 3.47 -21.71
N SER A 14 -10.01 2.49 -21.60
CA SER A 14 -10.32 1.80 -20.34
C SER A 14 -9.25 0.79 -19.88
N GLY A 15 -8.49 0.20 -20.81
CA GLY A 15 -7.47 -0.81 -20.50
C GLY A 15 -6.18 -0.25 -19.91
N HIS A 16 -5.68 0.86 -20.46
CA HIS A 16 -4.41 1.45 -20.04
C HIS A 16 -4.49 2.10 -18.65
N GLY A 17 -5.63 2.74 -18.32
CA GLY A 17 -5.88 3.30 -16.98
C GLY A 17 -5.94 2.22 -15.90
N THR A 18 -6.60 1.10 -16.19
CA THR A 18 -6.70 -0.04 -15.27
C THR A 18 -5.34 -0.71 -15.05
N GLU A 19 -4.51 -0.85 -16.09
CA GLU A 19 -3.15 -1.41 -15.95
C GLU A 19 -2.25 -0.52 -15.09
N ALA A 20 -2.28 0.80 -15.32
CA ALA A 20 -1.57 1.76 -14.50
C ALA A 20 -2.04 1.74 -13.03
N ALA A 21 -3.36 1.65 -12.80
CA ALA A 21 -3.94 1.52 -11.47
C ALA A 21 -3.49 0.22 -10.76
N ARG A 22 -3.45 -0.90 -11.49
CA ARG A 22 -2.95 -2.18 -10.99
C ARG A 22 -1.47 -2.10 -10.61
N GLY A 23 -0.64 -1.50 -11.47
CA GLY A 23 0.77 -1.25 -11.18
C GLY A 23 0.96 -0.39 -9.93
N LEU A 24 0.16 0.68 -9.81
CA LEU A 24 0.17 1.57 -8.65
C LEU A 24 -0.17 0.82 -7.34
N LEU A 25 -1.23 0.01 -7.35
CA LEU A 25 -1.65 -0.82 -6.20
C LEU A 25 -0.54 -1.77 -5.75
N LEU A 26 0.07 -2.51 -6.68
CA LEU A 26 1.14 -3.45 -6.37
C LEU A 26 2.39 -2.72 -5.86
N GLY A 27 2.75 -1.59 -6.47
CA GLY A 27 3.85 -0.75 -6.02
C GLY A 27 3.63 -0.21 -4.61
N PHE A 28 2.41 0.26 -4.31
CA PHE A 28 2.04 0.73 -2.98
C PHE A 28 2.17 -0.37 -1.93
N VAL A 29 1.64 -1.56 -2.21
CA VAL A 29 1.72 -2.71 -1.29
C VAL A 29 3.18 -3.09 -1.05
N ALA A 30 4.00 -3.17 -2.09
CA ALA A 30 5.43 -3.47 -1.95
C ALA A 30 6.14 -2.40 -1.09
N ALA A 31 5.97 -1.12 -1.42
CA ALA A 31 6.57 0.00 -0.70
C ALA A 31 6.17 0.04 0.79
N LEU A 32 4.91 -0.30 1.11
CA LEU A 32 4.45 -0.42 2.49
C LEU A 32 5.17 -1.55 3.25
N GLY A 33 5.45 -2.67 2.59
CA GLY A 33 6.20 -3.77 3.20
C GLY A 33 7.65 -3.42 3.45
N ASP A 34 8.31 -2.88 2.43
CA ASP A 34 9.72 -2.50 2.53
C ASP A 34 9.92 -1.44 3.61
N ALA A 35 9.04 -0.43 3.65
CA ALA A 35 9.10 0.60 4.68
C ALA A 35 8.76 0.04 6.07
N GLY A 36 7.79 -0.88 6.18
CA GLY A 36 7.45 -1.55 7.43
C GLY A 36 8.60 -2.39 7.97
N ALA A 37 9.27 -3.16 7.12
CA ALA A 37 10.44 -3.94 7.47
C ALA A 37 11.61 -3.05 7.91
N ALA A 38 11.89 -1.97 7.17
CA ALA A 38 12.96 -1.03 7.50
C ALA A 38 12.73 -0.32 8.85
N VAL A 39 11.49 0.11 9.12
CA VAL A 39 11.13 0.74 10.39
C VAL A 39 11.31 -0.25 11.54
N SER A 40 10.76 -1.46 11.42
CA SER A 40 10.81 -2.48 12.48
C SER A 40 12.25 -2.92 12.78
N ALA A 41 13.11 -2.99 11.76
CA ALA A 41 14.54 -3.27 11.95
C ALA A 41 15.30 -2.15 12.69
N SER A 42 14.79 -0.91 12.67
CA SER A 42 15.50 0.28 13.16
C SER A 42 15.03 0.80 14.52
N VAL A 43 13.79 0.49 14.92
CA VAL A 43 13.21 0.96 16.17
C VAL A 43 13.05 -0.23 17.11
N PRO A 44 13.92 -0.39 18.13
CA PRO A 44 13.73 -1.42 19.14
C PRO A 44 12.35 -1.29 19.77
N SER A 45 11.60 -2.40 19.86
CA SER A 45 10.19 -2.51 20.29
C SER A 45 9.08 -2.19 19.28
N VAL A 46 9.41 -1.99 18.01
CA VAL A 46 8.44 -2.03 16.91
C VAL A 46 8.56 -3.38 16.21
N GLU A 47 7.54 -4.22 16.32
CA GLU A 47 7.43 -5.47 15.56
C GLU A 47 6.58 -5.28 14.30
N ARG A 48 5.60 -4.38 14.37
CA ARG A 48 4.71 -4.01 13.27
C ARG A 48 4.54 -2.50 13.22
N LEU A 49 4.26 -1.93 12.06
CA LEU A 49 3.98 -0.50 11.93
C LEU A 49 2.82 -0.03 12.84
N ALA A 50 1.86 -0.91 13.11
CA ALA A 50 0.76 -0.69 14.02
C ALA A 50 1.17 -0.44 15.48
N ASP A 51 2.43 -0.70 15.86
CA ASP A 51 2.95 -0.43 17.20
C ASP A 51 3.30 1.05 17.39
N LEU A 52 3.62 1.78 16.31
CA LEU A 52 4.04 3.18 16.36
C LEU A 52 3.02 4.09 17.08
N PRO A 53 1.70 4.03 16.79
CA PRO A 53 0.72 4.85 17.51
C PRO A 53 0.70 4.59 19.02
N ALA A 54 0.94 3.34 19.46
CA ALA A 54 1.00 3.02 20.90
C ALA A 54 2.26 3.62 21.55
N LEU A 55 3.41 3.54 20.87
CA LEU A 55 4.65 4.12 21.35
C LEU A 55 4.57 5.65 21.45
N VAL A 56 3.94 6.32 20.48
CA VAL A 56 3.67 7.77 20.53
C VAL A 56 2.74 8.11 21.69
N ARG A 57 1.64 7.36 21.88
CA ARG A 57 0.69 7.58 22.99
C ARG A 57 1.33 7.41 24.36
N SER A 58 2.26 6.46 24.48
CA SER A 58 3.03 6.24 25.71
C SER A 58 4.19 7.21 25.92
N GLY A 59 4.48 8.08 24.95
CA GLY A 59 5.58 9.05 25.01
C GLY A 59 6.97 8.42 24.83
N ARG A 60 7.06 7.16 24.37
CA ARG A 60 8.34 6.47 24.14
C ARG A 60 9.04 6.94 22.87
N ILE A 61 8.28 7.43 21.90
CA ILE A 61 8.79 8.09 20.69
C ILE A 61 7.99 9.36 20.42
N ALA A 62 8.58 10.30 19.66
CA ALA A 62 7.89 11.48 19.19
C ALA A 62 6.86 11.11 18.10
N ARG A 63 5.85 11.97 17.89
CA ARG A 63 4.84 11.78 16.83
C ARG A 63 5.43 11.77 15.41
N ARG A 64 6.55 12.48 15.21
CA ARG A 64 7.32 12.54 13.97
C ARG A 64 8.77 12.19 14.29
N GLY A 65 9.41 11.41 13.42
CA GLY A 65 10.82 11.07 13.56
C GLY A 65 11.37 10.36 12.33
N GLU A 66 12.54 9.77 12.47
CA GLU A 66 13.21 9.00 11.42
C GLU A 66 13.43 7.56 11.89
N ALA A 67 13.22 6.60 11.00
CA ALA A 67 13.35 5.17 11.24
C ALA A 67 13.62 4.44 9.91
N GLY A 68 14.67 3.62 9.86
CA GLY A 68 15.00 2.81 8.68
C GLY A 68 15.34 3.62 7.42
N GLY A 69 15.78 4.88 7.58
CA GLY A 69 15.97 5.82 6.47
C GLY A 69 14.67 6.51 6.02
N HIS A 70 13.52 6.18 6.61
CA HIS A 70 12.25 6.84 6.34
C HIS A 70 11.98 7.91 7.39
N THR A 71 11.30 8.99 6.99
CA THR A 71 10.61 9.86 7.95
C THR A 71 9.25 9.23 8.26
N TYR A 72 8.86 9.15 9.52
CA TYR A 72 7.50 8.75 9.90
C TYR A 72 6.74 9.92 10.52
N LEU A 73 5.42 9.92 10.32
CA LEU A 73 4.47 10.80 10.96
C LEU A 73 3.24 9.99 11.37
N VAL A 74 3.09 9.77 12.68
CA VAL A 74 1.89 9.14 13.23
C VAL A 74 0.74 10.14 13.21
N HIS A 75 -0.43 9.70 12.77
CA HIS A 75 -1.65 10.50 12.72
C HIS A 75 -2.87 9.63 13.01
N GLY A 76 -3.96 10.19 13.54
CA GLY A 76 -5.20 9.43 13.81
C GLY A 76 -4.97 8.01 14.34
N ALA A 77 -5.41 7.03 13.56
CA ALA A 77 -5.19 5.59 13.79
C ALA A 77 -4.12 5.00 12.84
N GLY A 78 -3.30 5.82 12.21
CA GLY A 78 -2.39 5.46 11.15
C GLY A 78 -1.00 6.09 11.25
N CYS A 79 -0.25 5.91 10.17
CA CYS A 79 1.09 6.43 10.01
C CYS A 79 1.36 6.75 8.54
N ARG A 80 2.03 7.87 8.30
CA ARG A 80 2.64 8.16 7.01
C ARG A 80 4.15 7.93 7.09
N LEU A 81 4.68 7.19 6.13
CA LEU A 81 6.10 6.98 5.92
C LEU A 81 6.51 7.71 4.64
N THR A 82 7.52 8.56 4.74
CA THR A 82 8.15 9.21 3.58
C THR A 82 9.49 8.55 3.33
N ILE A 83 9.60 7.87 2.20
CA ILE A 83 10.80 7.17 1.71
C ILE A 83 11.85 8.22 1.27
N PRO A 84 13.18 7.95 1.33
CA PRO A 84 14.23 8.90 0.91
C PRO A 84 14.01 9.60 -0.44
N ALA A 85 13.29 8.97 -1.37
CA ALA A 85 12.93 9.55 -2.67
C ALA A 85 11.78 10.58 -2.60
N GLY A 86 11.28 10.94 -1.41
CA GLY A 86 10.12 11.81 -1.23
C GLY A 86 8.77 11.13 -1.48
N ILE A 87 8.77 9.80 -1.58
CA ILE A 87 7.57 9.00 -1.85
C ILE A 87 6.81 8.77 -0.55
N ASP A 88 5.52 9.08 -0.54
CA ASP A 88 4.65 8.98 0.63
C ASP A 88 3.84 7.69 0.60
N VAL A 89 4.01 6.88 1.65
CA VAL A 89 3.20 5.69 1.92
C VAL A 89 2.39 5.94 3.18
N ASP A 90 1.08 6.13 3.02
CA ASP A 90 0.16 6.43 4.12
C ASP A 90 -0.76 5.23 4.37
N VAL A 91 -0.97 4.88 5.64
CA VAL A 91 -1.71 3.69 6.06
C VAL A 91 -2.44 3.96 7.38
N ASP A 92 -3.62 3.36 7.56
CA ASP A 92 -4.28 3.27 8.86
C ASP A 92 -4.20 1.85 9.40
N PHE A 93 -4.43 1.70 10.70
CA PHE A 93 -4.48 0.40 11.34
C PHE A 93 -5.88 0.10 11.88
N THR A 94 -6.34 -1.13 11.71
CA THR A 94 -7.49 -1.67 12.44
C THR A 94 -7.13 -1.89 13.92
N ALA A 95 -8.14 -2.20 14.75
CA ALA A 95 -7.93 -2.42 16.18
C ALA A 95 -7.00 -3.61 16.51
N ASP A 96 -6.95 -4.62 15.64
CA ASP A 96 -6.03 -5.78 15.69
C ASP A 96 -4.67 -5.50 15.03
N GLY A 97 -4.50 -4.31 14.45
CA GLY A 97 -3.24 -3.83 13.89
C GLY A 97 -2.98 -4.20 12.43
N ALA A 98 -4.00 -4.60 11.68
CA ALA A 98 -3.85 -4.85 10.24
C ALA A 98 -3.72 -3.52 9.49
N GLU A 99 -2.79 -3.47 8.52
CA GLU A 99 -2.64 -2.30 7.65
C GLU A 99 -3.82 -2.15 6.69
N ILE A 100 -4.46 -0.99 6.69
CA ILE A 100 -5.57 -0.69 5.80
C ILE A 100 -5.36 0.62 5.06
N PHE A 101 -5.79 0.65 3.80
CA PHE A 101 -5.68 1.83 2.94
C PHE A 101 -6.93 1.98 2.07
N ASP A 102 -7.15 3.20 1.58
CA ASP A 102 -8.24 3.57 0.70
C ASP A 102 -7.70 4.15 -0.62
N PHE A 103 -8.59 4.48 -1.55
CA PHE A 103 -8.21 5.08 -2.82
C PHE A 103 -7.59 6.47 -2.66
N TRP A 104 -7.93 7.21 -1.60
CA TRP A 104 -7.31 8.50 -1.34
C TRP A 104 -5.81 8.34 -1.02
N ARG A 105 -5.43 7.38 -0.18
CA ARG A 105 -4.03 7.04 0.13
C ARG A 105 -3.27 6.54 -1.09
N LEU A 106 -3.89 5.70 -1.91
CA LEU A 106 -3.26 5.23 -3.17
C LEU A 106 -2.98 6.37 -4.14
N ARG A 107 -3.94 7.28 -4.33
CA ARG A 107 -3.74 8.45 -5.20
C ARG A 107 -2.69 9.40 -4.63
N ALA A 108 -2.61 9.54 -3.31
CA ALA A 108 -1.53 10.30 -2.67
C ALA A 108 -0.16 9.68 -2.94
N TYR A 109 -0.02 8.37 -2.79
CA TYR A 109 1.19 7.64 -3.16
C TYR A 109 1.54 7.83 -4.64
N GLY A 110 0.58 7.64 -5.55
CA GLY A 110 0.78 7.81 -6.99
C GLY A 110 1.28 9.20 -7.39
N ARG A 111 0.76 10.25 -6.74
CA ARG A 111 1.22 11.63 -6.95
C ARG A 111 2.62 11.90 -6.40
N SER A 112 3.07 11.12 -5.43
CA SER A 112 4.42 11.25 -4.83
C SER A 112 5.52 10.50 -5.58
N LEU A 113 5.15 9.69 -6.59
CA LEU A 113 6.13 8.94 -7.38
C LEU A 113 6.99 9.87 -8.25
N PRO A 114 8.25 9.48 -8.58
CA PRO A 114 9.12 10.25 -9.47
C PRO A 114 8.49 10.52 -10.84
N THR A 115 7.68 9.59 -11.34
CA THR A 115 6.76 9.80 -12.45
C THR A 115 5.34 9.73 -11.89
N PRO A 116 4.70 10.87 -11.59
CA PRO A 116 3.41 10.90 -10.94
C PRO A 116 2.33 10.19 -11.78
N VAL A 117 1.50 9.40 -11.12
CA VAL A 117 0.29 8.82 -11.69
C VAL A 117 -0.89 9.13 -10.79
N ASP A 118 -2.04 9.46 -11.38
CA ASP A 118 -3.26 9.73 -10.64
C ASP A 118 -4.46 9.04 -11.32
N PRO A 119 -4.59 7.71 -11.18
CA PRO A 119 -5.66 6.95 -11.83
C PRO A 119 -7.04 7.39 -11.34
N SER A 120 -8.04 7.23 -12.20
CA SER A 120 -9.42 7.50 -11.81
C SER A 120 -9.90 6.49 -10.76
N GLU A 121 -10.93 6.85 -9.99
CA GLU A 121 -11.55 5.91 -9.06
C GLU A 121 -12.12 4.68 -9.78
N LYS A 122 -12.63 4.85 -11.01
CA LYS A 122 -13.11 3.76 -11.85
C LYS A 122 -11.99 2.77 -12.15
N ASP A 123 -10.81 3.25 -12.53
CA ASP A 123 -9.65 2.41 -12.83
C ASP A 123 -9.12 1.71 -11.57
N LEU A 124 -9.10 2.41 -10.43
CA LEU A 124 -8.71 1.82 -9.14
C LEU A 124 -9.65 0.70 -8.73
N ARG A 125 -10.97 0.90 -8.91
CA ARG A 125 -11.98 -0.12 -8.62
C ARG A 125 -11.82 -1.34 -9.52
N ALA A 126 -11.70 -1.13 -10.83
CA ALA A 126 -11.44 -2.20 -11.79
C ALA A 126 -10.14 -2.95 -11.48
N ALA A 127 -9.09 -2.25 -11.03
CA ALA A 127 -7.82 -2.86 -10.66
C ALA A 127 -7.91 -3.70 -9.37
N VAL A 128 -8.66 -3.23 -8.36
CA VAL A 128 -8.94 -4.02 -7.14
C VAL A 128 -9.73 -5.28 -7.49
N ASP A 129 -10.77 -5.17 -8.33
CA ASP A 129 -11.57 -6.32 -8.77
C ASP A 129 -10.69 -7.36 -9.47
N GLY A 130 -9.72 -6.91 -10.27
CA GLY A 130 -8.72 -7.75 -10.95
C GLY A 130 -7.57 -8.28 -10.07
N LEU A 131 -7.48 -7.86 -8.80
CA LEU A 131 -6.50 -8.32 -7.80
C LEU A 131 -7.16 -9.18 -6.72
N THR A 132 -8.27 -9.85 -7.06
CA THR A 132 -8.97 -10.76 -6.17
C THR A 132 -8.02 -11.81 -5.59
N GLY A 133 -8.01 -11.97 -4.27
CA GLY A 133 -7.12 -12.87 -3.55
C GLY A 133 -5.76 -12.29 -3.14
N LEU A 134 -5.39 -11.11 -3.67
CA LEU A 134 -4.23 -10.34 -3.18
C LEU A 134 -4.65 -9.23 -2.22
N LEU A 135 -5.84 -8.68 -2.41
CA LEU A 135 -6.43 -7.66 -1.54
C LEU A 135 -7.71 -8.20 -0.89
N THR A 136 -7.90 -7.84 0.37
CA THR A 136 -9.13 -8.09 1.11
C THR A 136 -9.78 -6.75 1.43
N GLU A 137 -11.03 -6.57 1.01
CA GLU A 137 -11.83 -5.41 1.45
C GLU A 137 -12.31 -5.66 2.89
N VAL A 138 -11.81 -4.90 3.84
CA VAL A 138 -12.11 -5.06 5.27
C VAL A 138 -13.39 -4.31 5.68
N ARG A 139 -13.71 -3.23 4.96
CA ARG A 139 -14.95 -2.44 5.04
C ARG A 139 -15.09 -1.66 3.73
N PRO A 140 -16.28 -1.17 3.35
CA PRO A 140 -16.49 -0.51 2.07
C PRO A 140 -15.45 0.58 1.76
N GLY A 141 -14.66 0.38 0.70
CA GLY A 141 -13.61 1.29 0.22
C GLY A 141 -12.27 1.20 0.97
N TRP A 142 -12.08 0.22 1.86
CA TRP A 142 -10.85 0.01 2.61
C TRP A 142 -10.30 -1.39 2.40
N PHE A 143 -9.03 -1.44 2.05
CA PHE A 143 -8.36 -2.65 1.62
C PHE A 143 -7.19 -2.96 2.53
N ASN A 144 -7.00 -4.25 2.81
CA ASN A 144 -5.80 -4.82 3.40
C ASN A 144 -5.11 -5.69 2.35
N ALA A 145 -3.78 -5.69 2.35
CA ALA A 145 -2.98 -6.63 1.58
C ALA A 145 -2.32 -7.62 2.56
N PRO A 146 -2.98 -8.76 2.86
CA PRO A 146 -2.47 -9.70 3.85
C PRO A 146 -1.08 -10.20 3.43
N GLU A 147 -0.18 -10.35 4.41
CA GLU A 147 1.26 -10.58 4.23
C GLU A 147 1.67 -11.85 3.48
N SER A 148 0.73 -12.62 2.93
CA SER A 148 0.95 -13.82 2.13
C SER A 148 1.60 -13.53 0.77
N ARG A 149 2.70 -12.78 0.78
CA ARG A 149 4.04 -13.13 0.25
C ARG A 149 5.03 -11.96 0.43
N ARG A 150 5.10 -11.34 1.61
CA ARG A 150 6.16 -10.36 1.94
C ARG A 150 7.54 -11.00 2.22
N GLY A 151 7.74 -12.27 1.86
CA GLY A 151 9.01 -12.99 2.08
C GLY A 151 8.96 -14.50 1.87
N ALA A 152 8.30 -15.01 0.81
CA ALA A 152 8.36 -16.44 0.49
C ALA A 152 9.23 -16.72 -0.75
N ASP A 153 10.54 -16.53 -0.57
CA ASP A 153 11.58 -17.31 -1.25
C ASP A 153 12.58 -17.87 -0.22
N GLU A 154 12.08 -18.36 0.91
CA GLU A 154 12.83 -19.34 1.70
C GLU A 154 12.36 -20.73 1.33
N GLY A 155 12.99 -21.30 0.30
CA GLY A 155 12.91 -22.72 0.05
C GLY A 155 13.56 -23.51 1.19
N PRO A 156 12.97 -24.64 1.65
CA PRO A 156 13.55 -25.42 2.72
C PRO A 156 14.71 -26.25 2.17
N ARG A 157 15.91 -26.12 2.75
CA ARG A 157 16.88 -27.23 2.73
C ARG A 157 17.22 -27.59 4.16
N ARG A 158 16.53 -28.63 4.60
CA ARG A 158 16.93 -29.50 5.70
C ARG A 158 18.39 -29.91 5.48
N ASP A 159 19.19 -29.58 6.48
CA ASP A 159 20.01 -30.51 7.26
C ASP A 159 20.46 -31.78 6.54
N GLU A 160 21.78 -31.98 6.43
CA GLU A 160 22.40 -33.24 6.86
C GLU A 160 23.93 -33.25 6.69
N ARG A 161 24.57 -33.72 7.78
CA ARG A 161 25.88 -34.41 7.88
C ARG A 161 27.11 -33.53 8.15
N ARG A 162 27.33 -33.32 9.44
CA ARG A 162 28.62 -33.58 10.10
C ARG A 162 28.86 -35.10 10.20
N PRO A 163 30.12 -35.56 10.23
CA PRO A 163 30.89 -35.58 11.50
C PRO A 163 31.98 -34.51 11.59
#